data_AF-A0A661C8V9-F1
#
_entry.id   AF-A0A661C8V9-F1
#
_cell.length_a   1.000
_cell.length_b   1.000
_cell.length_c   1.000
_cell.angle_alpha   90.00
_cell.angle_beta   90.00
_cell.angle_gamma   90.00
#
_symmetry.space_group_name_H-M   'P 1'
#
loop_
_entity.id
_entity.type
_entity.pdbx_description
1 polymer ?
#
loop_
_entity_poly.entity_id
_entity_poly.type
_entity_poly.pdbx_seq_one_letter_code
_entity_poly.pdbx_strand_id
1 'polypeptide(L)'
;MFKVPERFRESDGIMGSDSSIGNAGVFNFPSVIKGRMLHAIASDGSGYDHVSVYASKHNERYIPRWGDMCLVKDLFWGEDDTVIQFHPKHSEYVNINEFVLHLWRKQGVEYELPPRTLI
;
A
#
# COMPACT_ATOMS: atom_id res chain seq x y z
N MET A 1 -7.67 -7.49 9.77
CA MET A 1 -7.86 -6.12 10.32
C MET A 1 -6.75 -5.23 9.78
N PHE A 2 -7.07 -4.01 9.34
CA PHE A 2 -6.07 -3.04 8.88
C PHE A 2 -5.17 -2.62 10.02
N LYS A 3 -3.87 -2.59 9.77
CA LYS A 3 -2.80 -2.37 10.75
C LYS A 3 -1.96 -1.19 10.30
N VAL A 4 -1.29 -0.58 11.28
CA VAL A 4 -0.35 0.49 11.03
C VAL A 4 1.03 0.09 11.57
N PRO A 5 2.05 0.01 10.71
CA PRO A 5 3.41 -0.26 11.16
C PRO A 5 4.04 1.02 11.72
N GLU A 6 3.61 1.45 12.91
CA GLU A 6 4.02 2.72 13.55
C GLU A 6 5.53 2.97 13.56
N ARG A 7 6.34 1.90 13.70
CA ARG A 7 7.81 1.99 13.62
C ARG A 7 8.37 2.57 12.30
N PHE A 8 7.56 2.57 11.24
CA PHE A 8 7.92 3.06 9.91
C PHE A 8 7.20 4.35 9.55
N ARG A 9 6.36 4.90 10.45
CA ARG A 9 5.63 6.13 10.19
C ARG A 9 6.61 7.30 10.11
N GLU A 10 6.47 8.12 9.07
CA GLU A 10 7.13 9.41 8.98
C GLU A 10 6.52 10.35 10.02
N SER A 11 7.33 10.78 10.98
CA SER A 11 6.92 11.67 12.07
C SER A 11 7.27 13.14 11.81
N ASP A 12 8.18 13.40 10.87
CA ASP A 12 8.76 14.73 10.67
C ASP A 12 8.41 15.31 9.29
N GLY A 13 8.54 16.64 9.19
CA GLY A 13 8.29 17.38 7.95
C GLY A 13 6.81 17.58 7.63
N ILE A 14 6.53 18.08 6.41
CA ILE A 14 5.17 18.52 6.00
C ILE A 14 4.17 17.37 5.99
N MET A 15 4.64 16.15 5.69
CA MET A 15 3.81 14.93 5.66
C MET A 15 3.98 14.08 6.93
N GLY A 16 4.69 14.59 7.93
CA GLY A 16 4.88 13.92 9.22
C GLY A 16 3.56 13.75 9.96
N SER A 17 3.38 12.62 10.61
CA SER A 17 2.16 12.27 11.34
C SER A 17 2.46 11.42 12.57
N ASP A 18 1.45 11.25 13.43
CA ASP A 18 1.50 10.33 14.56
C ASP A 18 0.19 9.52 14.68
N SER A 19 0.09 8.71 15.73
CA SER A 19 -1.08 7.86 15.98
C SER A 19 -2.40 8.62 16.17
N SER A 20 -2.39 9.95 16.37
CA SER A 20 -3.61 10.75 16.56
C SER A 20 -4.47 10.83 15.30
N ILE A 21 -3.89 10.63 14.11
CA ILE A 21 -4.63 10.57 12.84
C ILE A 21 -5.04 9.14 12.45
N GLY A 22 -4.94 8.19 13.39
CA GLY A 22 -5.35 6.81 13.21
C GLY A 22 -4.51 6.09 12.15
N ASN A 23 -5.17 5.45 11.19
CA ASN A 23 -4.52 4.60 10.19
C ASN A 23 -3.90 5.37 9.01
N ALA A 24 -4.25 6.65 8.85
CA ALA A 24 -3.71 7.48 7.78
C ALA A 24 -2.25 7.87 8.06
N GLY A 25 -1.39 7.91 7.04
CA GLY A 25 -0.02 8.38 7.19
C GLY A 25 0.92 8.02 6.05
N VAL A 26 2.15 8.54 6.14
CA VAL A 26 3.27 8.16 5.27
C VAL A 26 4.17 7.18 6.01
N PHE A 27 4.61 6.13 5.32
CA PHE A 27 5.42 5.06 5.90
C PHE A 27 6.61 4.74 5.00
N ASN A 28 7.80 4.70 5.60
CA ASN A 28 9.06 4.48 4.90
C ASN A 28 9.75 3.22 5.44
N PHE A 29 9.99 2.24 4.58
CA PHE A 29 10.63 0.97 4.98
C PHE A 29 11.48 0.35 3.86
N PRO A 30 12.44 -0.53 4.18
CA PRO A 30 13.31 -1.14 3.18
C PRO A 30 12.53 -1.97 2.17
N SER A 31 12.90 -1.86 0.89
CA SER A 31 12.44 -2.75 -0.17
C SER A 31 13.11 -4.12 -0.05
N VAL A 32 12.50 -5.14 -0.65
CA VAL A 32 13.16 -6.45 -0.85
C VAL A 32 14.39 -6.34 -1.75
N ILE A 33 14.52 -5.26 -2.54
CA ILE A 33 15.72 -4.93 -3.29
C ILE A 33 16.68 -4.14 -2.40
N LYS A 34 17.86 -4.70 -2.16
CA LYS A 34 18.91 -4.07 -1.36
C LYS A 34 19.23 -2.64 -1.84
N GLY A 35 19.17 -1.70 -0.89
CA GLY A 35 19.47 -0.29 -1.14
C GLY A 35 18.36 0.50 -1.81
N ARG A 36 17.13 -0.05 -1.88
CA ARG A 36 15.93 0.71 -2.23
C ARG A 36 15.04 0.89 -0.99
N MET A 37 14.28 1.97 -0.98
CA MET A 37 13.26 2.27 0.03
C MET A 37 11.88 2.21 -0.61
N LEU A 38 10.89 1.74 0.14
CA LEU A 38 9.48 1.85 -0.18
C LEU A 38 8.90 3.05 0.56
N HIS A 39 8.08 3.80 -0.16
CA HIS A 39 7.34 4.95 0.35
C HIS A 39 5.87 4.64 0.17
N ALA A 40 5.20 4.34 1.28
CA ALA A 40 3.80 3.98 1.31
C ALA A 40 2.96 5.12 1.91
N ILE A 41 1.78 5.34 1.36
CA ILE A 41 0.74 6.20 1.94
C ILE A 41 -0.45 5.31 2.24
N ALA A 42 -0.84 5.25 3.52
CA ALA A 42 -1.99 4.49 3.97
C ALA A 42 -3.16 5.42 4.29
N SER A 43 -4.39 4.92 4.08
CA SER A 43 -5.63 5.56 4.52
C SER A 43 -6.75 4.53 4.62
N ASP A 44 -7.77 4.81 5.42
CA ASP A 44 -8.94 3.94 5.66
C ASP A 44 -10.27 4.69 5.43
N GLY A 45 -10.22 5.77 4.65
CA GLY A 45 -11.37 6.58 4.31
C GLY A 45 -12.24 6.00 3.19
N SER A 46 -13.40 6.61 2.95
CA SER A 46 -14.28 6.28 1.81
C SER A 46 -14.72 4.81 1.72
N GLY A 47 -14.71 4.09 2.84
CA GLY A 47 -15.09 2.67 2.91
C GLY A 47 -14.03 1.68 2.41
N TYR A 48 -12.79 2.13 2.24
CA TYR A 48 -11.67 1.29 1.81
C TYR A 48 -10.46 1.45 2.71
N ASP A 49 -9.86 0.34 3.09
CA ASP A 49 -8.47 0.31 3.52
C ASP A 49 -7.58 0.37 2.27
N HIS A 50 -6.63 1.29 2.25
CA HIS A 50 -5.86 1.59 1.06
C HIS A 50 -4.40 1.83 1.41
N VAL A 51 -3.51 1.24 0.62
CA VAL A 51 -2.09 1.61 0.59
C VAL A 51 -1.68 1.86 -0.85
N SER A 52 -1.10 3.03 -1.09
CA SER A 52 -0.36 3.34 -2.32
C SER A 52 1.13 3.31 -2.02
N VAL A 53 1.95 2.78 -2.93
CA VAL A 53 3.38 2.59 -2.67
C VAL A 53 4.21 2.73 -3.95
N TYR A 54 5.36 3.38 -3.83
CA TYR A 54 6.42 3.35 -4.85
C TYR A 54 7.77 3.04 -4.20
N ALA A 55 8.74 2.61 -5.00
CA ALA A 55 10.11 2.39 -4.55
C ALA A 55 11.03 3.53 -5.01
N SER A 56 12.10 3.81 -4.26
CA SER A 56 13.12 4.79 -4.64
C SER A 56 14.54 4.30 -4.35
N LYS A 57 15.50 4.89 -5.05
CA LYS A 57 16.93 4.83 -4.71
C LYS A 57 17.59 6.13 -5.16
N HIS A 58 18.24 6.82 -4.24
CA HIS A 58 18.73 8.19 -4.47
C HIS A 58 17.58 9.08 -4.98
N ASN A 59 17.72 9.70 -6.17
CA ASN A 59 16.71 10.56 -6.77
C ASN A 59 15.83 9.85 -7.82
N GLU A 60 15.94 8.52 -7.94
CA GLU A 60 15.18 7.73 -8.92
C GLU A 60 14.01 6.99 -8.27
N ARG A 61 12.89 6.94 -8.98
CA ARG A 61 11.66 6.23 -8.58
C ARG A 61 11.49 4.98 -9.44
N TYR A 62 10.92 3.94 -8.84
CA TYR A 62 10.72 2.64 -9.46
C TYR A 62 9.37 2.05 -9.05
N ILE A 63 8.82 1.23 -9.93
CA ILE A 63 7.66 0.39 -9.62
C ILE A 63 8.09 -0.66 -8.57
N PRO A 64 7.34 -0.82 -7.46
CA PRO A 64 7.56 -1.90 -6.50
C PRO A 64 7.52 -3.27 -7.18
N ARG A 65 8.35 -4.21 -6.73
CA ARG A 65 8.29 -5.60 -7.20
C ARG A 65 7.18 -6.36 -6.49
N TRP A 66 6.86 -7.54 -7.02
CA TRP A 66 5.94 -8.47 -6.37
C TRP A 66 6.28 -8.70 -4.89
N GLY A 67 7.54 -8.98 -4.56
CA GLY A 67 7.97 -9.17 -3.16
C GLY A 67 7.80 -7.92 -2.29
N ASP A 68 7.92 -6.71 -2.87
CA ASP A 68 7.61 -5.47 -2.15
C ASP A 68 6.12 -5.37 -1.85
N MET A 69 5.26 -5.75 -2.80
CA MET A 69 3.81 -5.75 -2.62
C MET A 69 3.36 -6.79 -1.57
N CYS A 70 3.97 -7.97 -1.54
CA CYS A 70 3.75 -8.95 -0.47
C CYS A 70 4.14 -8.37 0.90
N LEU A 71 5.31 -7.73 1.00
CA LEU A 71 5.74 -7.07 2.24
C LEU A 71 4.75 -5.98 2.68
N VAL A 72 4.23 -5.17 1.74
CA VAL A 72 3.20 -4.16 2.04
C VAL A 72 1.93 -4.83 2.56
N LYS A 73 1.44 -5.92 1.94
CA LYS A 73 0.28 -6.67 2.45
C LYS A 73 0.50 -7.09 3.91
N ASP A 74 1.63 -7.73 4.18
CA ASP A 74 1.92 -8.32 5.50
C ASP A 74 2.06 -7.25 6.60
N LEU A 75 2.54 -6.06 6.25
CA LEU A 75 2.66 -4.94 7.20
C LEU A 75 1.33 -4.28 7.55
N PHE A 76 0.47 -4.07 6.56
CA PHE A 76 -0.74 -3.25 6.71
C PHE A 76 -2.02 -4.07 6.89
N TRP A 77 -2.01 -5.38 6.63
CA TRP A 77 -3.19 -6.23 6.76
C TRP A 77 -2.90 -7.51 7.57
N GLY A 78 -3.96 -8.24 7.90
CA GLY A 78 -3.90 -9.60 8.43
C GLY A 78 -3.45 -10.62 7.40
N GLU A 79 -2.99 -11.79 7.87
CA GLU A 79 -2.62 -12.90 6.99
C GLU A 79 -3.83 -13.34 6.14
N ASP A 80 -5.00 -13.45 6.78
CA ASP A 80 -6.27 -13.86 6.16
C ASP A 80 -7.03 -12.73 5.44
N ASP A 81 -6.53 -11.48 5.46
CA ASP A 81 -7.19 -10.39 4.76
C ASP A 81 -6.92 -10.46 3.24
N THR A 82 -7.99 -10.53 2.44
CA THR A 82 -7.91 -10.39 0.98
C THR A 82 -7.72 -8.92 0.58
N VAL A 83 -6.71 -8.64 -0.24
CA VAL A 83 -6.44 -7.31 -0.83
C VAL A 83 -6.41 -7.40 -2.35
N ILE A 84 -6.85 -6.35 -3.03
CA ILE A 84 -6.96 -6.30 -4.49
C ILE A 84 -6.11 -5.17 -5.04
N GLN A 85 -5.51 -5.39 -6.21
CA GLN A 85 -5.03 -4.33 -7.09
C GLN A 85 -5.98 -4.22 -8.29
N PHE A 86 -6.62 -3.07 -8.45
CA PHE A 86 -7.56 -2.84 -9.54
C PHE A 86 -6.85 -2.41 -10.82
N HIS A 87 -7.29 -2.99 -11.93
CA HIS A 87 -7.08 -2.46 -13.28
C HIS A 87 -8.44 -1.97 -13.80
N PRO A 88 -8.84 -0.72 -13.53
CA PRO A 88 -10.12 -0.18 -13.97
C PRO A 88 -10.22 -0.13 -15.49
N LYS A 89 -11.43 0.14 -15.99
CA LYS A 89 -11.66 0.40 -17.41
C LYS A 89 -10.79 1.58 -17.86
N HIS A 90 -10.38 1.58 -19.13
CA HIS A 90 -9.51 2.64 -19.63
C HIS A 90 -10.09 4.05 -19.48
N SER A 91 -11.41 4.19 -19.64
CA SER A 91 -12.13 5.46 -19.43
C SER A 91 -12.10 5.97 -17.98
N GLU A 92 -11.74 5.11 -17.03
CA GLU A 92 -11.72 5.41 -15.59
C GLU A 92 -10.29 5.40 -15.02
N TYR A 93 -9.27 5.13 -15.86
CA TYR A 93 -7.88 5.27 -15.44
C TYR A 93 -7.55 6.74 -15.18
N VAL A 94 -7.37 7.08 -13.91
CA VAL A 94 -6.77 8.33 -13.47
C VAL A 94 -5.33 8.02 -13.07
N ASN A 95 -4.40 7.97 -14.02
CA ASN A 95 -3.00 7.70 -13.71
C ASN A 95 -2.32 8.99 -13.21
N ILE A 96 -2.31 9.18 -11.88
CA ILE A 96 -1.70 10.35 -11.23
C ILE A 96 -0.18 10.14 -11.02
N ASN A 97 0.32 8.90 -11.10
CA ASN A 97 1.72 8.59 -10.82
C ASN A 97 2.18 7.23 -11.37
N GLU A 98 3.04 7.25 -12.39
CA GLU A 98 3.44 6.08 -13.18
C GLU A 98 4.20 4.98 -12.40
N PHE A 99 4.77 5.31 -11.25
CA PHE A 99 5.59 4.38 -10.45
C PHE A 99 4.88 3.83 -9.21
N VAL A 100 3.60 4.16 -9.03
CA VAL A 100 2.85 3.79 -7.84
C VAL A 100 2.00 2.57 -8.11
N LEU A 101 2.11 1.58 -7.24
CA LEU A 101 1.17 0.49 -7.13
C LEU A 101 0.27 0.69 -5.92
N HIS A 102 -0.87 0.03 -5.94
CA HIS A 102 -1.90 0.20 -4.93
C HIS A 102 -2.46 -1.16 -4.49
N LEU A 103 -2.83 -1.23 -3.23
CA LEU A 103 -3.60 -2.32 -2.63
C LEU A 103 -4.82 -1.73 -1.94
N TRP A 104 -5.96 -2.38 -2.15
CA TRP A 104 -7.24 -1.98 -1.58
C TRP A 104 -7.91 -3.15 -0.88
N ARG A 105 -8.64 -2.85 0.19
CA ARG A 105 -9.64 -3.74 0.77
C ARG A 105 -10.91 -2.97 1.11
N LYS A 106 -12.06 -3.44 0.64
CA LYS A 106 -13.37 -2.86 0.95
C LYS A 106 -13.74 -3.23 2.37
N GLN A 107 -14.11 -2.23 3.17
CA GLN A 107 -14.45 -2.46 4.58
C GLN A 107 -15.78 -3.20 4.70
N GLY A 108 -15.83 -4.19 5.61
CA GLY A 108 -17.04 -4.97 5.91
C GLY A 108 -17.50 -5.93 4.81
N VAL A 109 -16.69 -6.14 3.76
CA VAL A 109 -17.03 -7.03 2.63
C VAL A 109 -15.83 -7.92 2.33
N GLU A 110 -16.06 -9.24 2.28
CA GLU A 110 -15.07 -10.19 1.77
C GLU A 110 -15.19 -10.28 0.26
N TYR A 111 -14.05 -10.34 -0.43
CA TYR A 111 -14.04 -10.44 -1.88
C TYR A 111 -14.31 -11.86 -2.35
N GLU A 112 -15.00 -11.97 -3.49
CA GLU A 112 -14.99 -13.21 -4.24
C GLU A 112 -13.56 -13.46 -4.75
N LEU A 113 -13.05 -14.65 -4.44
CA LEU A 113 -11.80 -15.13 -5.00
C LEU A 113 -12.08 -15.89 -6.29
N PRO A 114 -11.20 -15.79 -7.30
CA PRO A 114 -11.19 -16.73 -8.41
C PRO A 114 -11.15 -18.19 -7.91
N PRO A 115 -11.52 -19.17 -8.76
CA PRO A 115 -11.30 -20.57 -8.45
C PRO A 115 -9.87 -20.81 -7.94
N ARG A 116 -9.72 -21.60 -6.87
CA ARG A 116 -8.41 -21.86 -6.22
C ARG A 116 -7.32 -22.38 -7.15
N THR A 117 -7.70 -22.96 -8.28
CA THR A 117 -6.78 -23.42 -9.33
C THR A 117 -6.10 -22.29 -10.11
N LEU A 118 -6.54 -21.05 -9.94
CA LEU A 118 -6.04 -19.85 -10.63
C LEU A 118 -5.27 -18.88 -9.71
N ILE A 119 -5.10 -19.23 -8.44
CA ILE A 119 -4.47 -18.40 -7.40
C ILE A 119 -3.20 -19.08 -6.90
#